data_AF-A0A8J9RBJ6-F1
#
_entry.id   AF-A0A8J9RBJ6-F1
#
_cell.length_a   1.000
_cell.length_b   1.000
_cell.length_c   1.000
_cell.angle_alpha   90.00
_cell.angle_beta   90.00
_cell.angle_gamma   90.00
#
_symmetry.space_group_name_H-M   'P 1'
#
loop_
_entity.id
_entity.type
_entity.pdbx_description
1 polymer ?
#
loop_
_entity_poly.entity_id
_entity_poly.type
_entity_poly.pdbx_seq_one_letter_code
_entity_poly.pdbx_strand_id
1 'polypeptide(L)'
;MASDDPNEPRLALHDLPDGVLDTVMSYLQPADLASLASQGRRFKELADTSHVWEEQCKARWAPFCGNPDSGDDAGGPDWQSLYKTRAVLSPQVVASVDLALAYHACTKSGAPVVPGTRTDLRRAFEQSMKAAFEVGMECERKTGSKDNPLIKQLQAVLCWWLSEKQEVAVAFVRDAQRRLEEYDMWRMAFINWPDIPWRRSAIAFLPGLIRSTAKAWDHVSVLGAIETETGRLDAAIEILRSEGDSLEMQRIPDGLPKSHWWFRLE
;
A
#
# COMPACT_ATOMS: atom_id res chain seq x y z
N MET A 1 32.71 -34.90 25.18
CA MET A 1 31.95 -34.91 26.44
C MET A 1 32.56 -33.82 27.30
N ALA A 2 31.98 -32.61 27.29
CA ALA A 2 32.45 -31.52 28.13
C ALA A 2 32.12 -31.84 29.60
N SER A 3 33.10 -31.70 30.49
CA SER A 3 32.94 -31.90 31.92
C SER A 3 32.06 -30.79 32.49
N ASP A 4 30.89 -31.14 33.01
CA ASP A 4 30.00 -30.25 33.76
C ASP A 4 30.65 -30.05 35.15
N ASP A 5 31.49 -29.03 35.30
CA ASP A 5 32.13 -28.67 36.57
C ASP A 5 31.06 -28.02 37.48
N PRO A 6 30.68 -28.63 38.62
CA PRO A 6 29.54 -28.19 39.44
C PRO A 6 29.70 -26.80 40.08
N ASN A 7 30.88 -26.17 39.93
CA ASN A 7 31.19 -24.83 40.44
C ASN A 7 31.23 -23.74 39.35
N GLU A 8 30.94 -24.05 38.09
CA GLU A 8 30.91 -23.02 37.06
C GLU A 8 29.64 -22.16 37.24
N PRO A 9 29.75 -20.83 37.41
CA PRO A 9 28.59 -19.97 37.59
C PRO A 9 27.74 -20.02 36.31
N ARG A 10 26.57 -20.64 36.41
CA ARG A 10 25.57 -20.67 35.34
C ARG A 10 24.95 -19.28 35.22
N LEU A 11 25.57 -18.43 34.41
CA LEU A 11 24.99 -17.17 33.98
C LEU A 11 23.76 -17.48 33.14
N ALA A 12 22.58 -17.15 33.64
CA ALA A 12 21.36 -17.27 32.88
C ALA A 12 21.14 -16.01 32.05
N LEU A 13 20.34 -16.11 30.99
CA LEU A 13 20.02 -14.96 30.12
C LEU A 13 19.42 -13.79 30.93
N HIS A 14 18.68 -14.10 31.99
CA HIS A 14 18.08 -13.11 32.90
C HIS A 14 19.09 -12.42 33.83
N ASP A 15 20.37 -12.79 33.81
CA ASP A 15 21.43 -12.14 34.60
C ASP A 15 22.23 -11.13 33.76
N LEU A 16 21.96 -11.06 32.44
CA LEU A 16 22.66 -10.13 31.56
C LEU A 16 22.25 -8.67 31.84
N PRO A 17 23.17 -7.70 31.65
CA PRO A 17 22.87 -6.27 31.72
C PRO A 17 21.81 -5.85 30.69
N ASP A 18 20.97 -4.87 31.03
CA ASP A 18 19.88 -4.41 30.17
C ASP A 18 20.37 -4.00 28.78
N GLY A 19 21.49 -3.27 28.65
CA GLY A 19 22.01 -2.87 27.34
C GLY A 19 22.44 -4.03 26.44
N VAL A 20 22.88 -5.16 27.02
CA VAL A 20 23.19 -6.38 26.25
C VAL A 20 21.90 -7.06 25.83
N LEU A 21 20.90 -7.13 26.73
CA LEU A 21 19.59 -7.69 26.41
C LEU A 21 18.89 -6.87 25.33
N ASP A 22 18.88 -5.55 25.42
CA ASP A 22 18.31 -4.65 24.40
C ASP A 22 18.93 -4.91 23.02
N THR A 23 20.26 -5.04 22.97
CA THR A 23 20.97 -5.40 21.73
C THR A 23 20.51 -6.76 21.21
N VAL A 24 20.39 -7.76 22.07
CA VAL A 24 19.89 -9.09 21.68
C VAL A 24 18.46 -9.00 21.18
N MET A 25 17.58 -8.26 21.87
CA MET A 25 16.18 -8.06 21.49
C MET A 25 16.07 -7.45 20.09
N SER A 26 16.94 -6.49 19.75
CA SER A 26 16.83 -5.80 18.48
C SER A 26 17.15 -6.67 17.27
N TYR A 27 17.91 -7.76 17.45
CA TYR A 27 18.17 -8.76 16.41
C TYR A 27 17.09 -9.84 16.28
N LEU A 28 16.16 -9.95 17.25
CA LEU A 28 15.11 -10.98 17.22
C LEU A 28 13.99 -10.61 16.25
N GLN A 29 13.41 -11.62 15.61
CA GLN A 29 12.19 -11.41 14.80
C GLN A 29 10.98 -11.18 15.73
N PRO A 30 9.91 -10.52 15.25
CA PRO A 30 8.73 -10.25 16.08
C PRO A 30 8.09 -11.50 16.70
N ALA A 31 8.16 -12.65 16.03
CA ALA A 31 7.66 -13.91 16.57
C ALA A 31 8.50 -14.37 17.78
N ASP A 32 9.82 -14.21 17.70
CA ASP A 32 10.74 -14.55 18.79
C ASP A 32 10.60 -13.56 19.95
N LEU A 33 10.42 -12.27 19.67
CA LEU A 33 10.12 -11.26 20.68
C LEU A 33 8.83 -11.59 21.44
N ALA A 34 7.76 -11.98 20.74
CA ALA A 34 6.51 -12.40 21.37
C ALA A 34 6.68 -13.67 22.22
N SER A 35 7.46 -14.64 21.73
CA SER A 35 7.80 -15.86 22.48
C SER A 35 8.58 -15.54 23.74
N LEU A 36 9.59 -14.66 23.65
CA LEU A 36 10.44 -14.27 24.76
C LEU A 36 9.70 -13.43 25.80
N ALA A 37 8.81 -12.53 25.37
CA ALA A 37 7.93 -11.76 26.24
C ALA A 37 7.02 -12.65 27.12
N SER A 38 6.70 -13.88 26.67
CA SER A 38 5.91 -14.84 27.45
C SER A 38 6.71 -15.53 28.56
N GLN A 39 8.06 -15.45 28.54
CA GLN A 39 8.94 -16.16 29.47
C GLN A 39 9.10 -15.44 30.82
N GLY A 40 8.73 -14.16 30.93
CA GLY A 40 8.79 -13.42 32.20
C GLY A 40 8.55 -11.92 32.08
N ARG A 41 8.27 -11.26 33.22
CA ARG A 41 7.96 -9.82 33.28
C ARG A 41 9.08 -8.95 32.70
N ARG A 42 10.35 -9.24 33.04
CA ARG A 42 11.50 -8.47 32.55
C ARG A 42 11.61 -8.53 31.02
N PHE A 43 11.47 -9.72 30.42
CA PHE A 43 11.52 -9.86 28.97
C PHE A 43 10.31 -9.22 28.28
N LYS A 44 9.15 -9.22 28.92
CA LYS A 44 7.99 -8.47 28.43
C LYS A 44 8.27 -6.96 28.41
N GLU A 45 8.79 -6.41 29.51
CA GLU A 45 9.13 -4.98 29.60
C GLU A 45 10.16 -4.59 28.53
N LEU A 46 11.21 -5.40 28.35
CA LEU A 46 12.22 -5.18 27.31
C LEU A 46 11.64 -5.31 25.89
N ALA A 47 10.81 -6.33 25.63
CA ALA A 47 10.18 -6.53 24.34
C ALA A 47 9.12 -5.46 24.02
N ASP A 48 8.52 -4.81 25.02
CA ASP A 48 7.59 -3.70 24.84
C ASP A 48 8.31 -2.34 24.67
N THR A 49 9.66 -2.32 24.71
CA THR A 49 10.44 -1.09 24.53
C THR A 49 10.32 -0.54 23.11
N SER A 50 10.01 0.75 23.02
CA SER A 50 9.77 1.49 21.77
C SER A 50 10.88 1.35 20.72
N HIS A 51 12.16 1.41 21.12
CA HIS A 51 13.29 1.41 20.20
C HIS A 51 13.46 0.08 19.45
N VAL A 52 13.14 -1.05 20.09
CA VAL A 52 13.19 -2.39 19.45
C VAL A 52 12.23 -2.42 18.27
N TRP A 53 10.99 -1.95 18.46
CA TRP A 53 9.99 -1.92 17.39
C TRP A 53 10.29 -0.87 16.32
N GLU A 54 10.94 0.23 16.68
CA GLU A 54 11.43 1.22 15.72
C GLU A 54 12.45 0.59 14.75
N GLU A 55 13.44 -0.13 15.27
CA GLU A 55 14.43 -0.83 14.43
C GLU A 55 13.77 -1.88 13.54
N GLN A 56 12.81 -2.65 14.07
CA GLN A 56 12.04 -3.62 13.29
C GLN A 56 11.22 -2.95 12.19
N CYS A 57 10.60 -1.80 12.47
CA CYS A 57 9.87 -1.02 11.46
C CYS A 57 10.82 -0.51 10.37
N LYS A 58 11.98 0.02 10.75
CA LYS A 58 13.01 0.51 9.81
C LYS A 58 13.58 -0.59 8.96
N ALA A 59 13.91 -1.74 9.54
CA ALA A 59 14.42 -2.90 8.81
C ALA A 59 13.41 -3.40 7.76
N ARG A 60 12.10 -3.32 8.05
CA ARG A 60 11.06 -3.89 7.20
C ARG A 60 10.47 -2.92 6.18
N TRP A 61 10.36 -1.62 6.49
CA TRP A 61 9.61 -0.65 5.68
C TRP A 61 10.35 0.67 5.39
N ALA A 62 11.66 0.78 5.65
CA ALA A 62 12.41 1.96 5.25
C ALA A 62 12.30 2.21 3.73
N PRO A 63 12.17 3.48 3.29
CA PRO A 63 12.29 4.72 4.06
C PRO A 63 10.98 5.23 4.69
N PHE A 64 9.85 4.53 4.55
CA PHE A 64 8.51 5.05 4.86
C PHE A 64 8.01 4.67 6.27
N CYS A 65 8.87 4.72 7.27
CA CYS A 65 8.59 4.24 8.63
C CYS A 65 7.80 5.26 9.47
N GLY A 66 6.65 5.73 8.99
CA GLY A 66 5.86 6.76 9.68
C GLY A 66 6.58 8.12 9.80
N ASN A 67 5.82 9.20 9.91
CA ASN A 67 6.38 10.48 10.34
C ASN A 67 6.21 10.53 11.87
N PRO A 68 7.29 10.66 12.66
CA PRO A 68 7.19 10.81 14.11
C PRO A 68 6.41 12.08 14.52
N ASP A 69 6.17 13.00 13.59
CA ASP A 69 5.53 14.31 13.84
C ASP A 69 3.99 14.30 13.76
N SER A 70 3.32 13.15 13.60
CA SER A 70 1.86 13.12 13.42
C SER A 70 1.02 13.15 14.71
N GLY A 71 1.57 13.58 15.85
CA GLY A 71 0.77 13.74 17.07
C GLY A 71 1.49 14.49 18.18
N ASP A 72 0.92 15.64 18.56
CA ASP A 72 1.27 16.55 19.67
C ASP A 72 1.20 15.93 21.09
N ASP A 73 1.32 14.61 21.24
CA ASP A 73 1.35 13.97 22.55
C ASP A 73 2.80 13.68 22.97
N ALA A 74 3.15 14.06 24.21
CA ALA A 74 4.50 13.97 24.77
C ALA A 74 5.10 12.54 24.87
N GLY A 75 4.40 11.52 24.38
CA GLY A 75 4.91 10.17 24.16
C GLY A 75 4.94 9.91 22.66
N GLY A 76 6.14 9.76 22.09
CA GLY A 76 6.34 9.55 20.65
C GLY A 76 5.56 8.35 20.05
N PRO A 77 5.74 8.08 18.74
CA PRO A 77 4.93 7.08 18.04
C PRO A 77 5.00 5.69 18.69
N ASP A 78 3.85 5.06 18.90
CA ASP A 78 3.76 3.66 19.32
C ASP A 78 4.17 2.75 18.16
N TRP A 79 5.48 2.50 18.08
CA TRP A 79 6.10 1.67 17.05
C TRP A 79 5.60 0.23 17.07
N GLN A 80 5.23 -0.31 18.23
CA GLN A 80 4.70 -1.66 18.34
C GLN A 80 3.32 -1.75 17.68
N SER A 81 2.42 -0.81 17.98
CA SER A 81 1.11 -0.73 17.34
C SER A 81 1.20 -0.48 15.84
N LEU A 82 2.13 0.40 15.41
CA LEU A 82 2.41 0.64 14.00
C LEU A 82 2.87 -0.64 13.30
N TYR A 83 3.82 -1.37 13.89
CA TYR A 83 4.32 -2.63 13.35
C TYR A 83 3.20 -3.65 13.20
N LYS A 84 2.42 -3.87 14.28
CA LYS A 84 1.29 -4.81 14.27
C LYS A 84 0.25 -4.45 13.22
N THR A 85 -0.06 -3.17 13.06
CA THR A 85 -1.00 -2.68 12.05
C THR A 85 -0.50 -2.95 10.63
N ARG A 86 0.78 -2.70 10.35
CA ARG A 86 1.38 -2.86 9.01
C ARG A 86 1.68 -4.32 8.66
N ALA A 87 2.05 -5.14 9.64
CA ALA A 87 2.47 -6.53 9.44
C ALA A 87 1.38 -7.45 8.87
N VAL A 88 0.11 -7.08 8.99
CA VAL A 88 -1.04 -7.80 8.41
C VAL A 88 -1.06 -7.69 6.88
N LEU A 89 -0.51 -6.61 6.34
CA LEU A 89 -0.47 -6.29 4.91
C LEU A 89 0.86 -6.75 4.29
N SER A 90 0.86 -6.97 2.98
CA SER A 90 2.10 -7.22 2.25
C SER A 90 3.00 -5.97 2.26
N PRO A 91 4.34 -6.12 2.25
CA PRO A 91 5.25 -4.97 2.22
C PRO A 91 5.01 -4.02 1.03
N GLN A 92 4.63 -4.58 -0.12
CA GLN A 92 4.30 -3.81 -1.33
C GLN A 92 3.05 -2.93 -1.14
N VAL A 93 2.00 -3.45 -0.48
CA VAL A 93 0.81 -2.67 -0.15
C VAL A 93 1.16 -1.53 0.80
N VAL A 94 1.93 -1.81 1.86
CA VAL A 94 2.35 -0.78 2.84
C VAL A 94 3.12 0.34 2.15
N ALA A 95 4.13 -0.01 1.34
CA ALA A 95 4.92 0.97 0.60
C ALA A 95 4.07 1.81 -0.36
N SER A 96 3.08 1.19 -1.02
CA SER A 96 2.20 1.90 -1.96
C SER A 96 1.28 2.88 -1.24
N VAL A 97 0.72 2.49 -0.09
CA VAL A 97 -0.13 3.40 0.71
C VAL A 97 0.69 4.53 1.30
N ASP A 98 1.87 4.24 1.85
CA ASP A 98 2.75 5.28 2.41
C ASP A 98 3.16 6.30 1.36
N LEU A 99 3.47 5.84 0.15
CA LEU A 99 3.78 6.72 -0.97
C LEU A 99 2.57 7.60 -1.32
N ALA A 100 1.37 7.02 -1.42
CA ALA A 100 0.15 7.77 -1.68
C ALA A 100 -0.13 8.84 -0.59
N LEU A 101 0.07 8.50 0.68
CA LEU A 101 -0.07 9.41 1.81
C LEU A 101 0.95 10.56 1.74
N ALA A 102 2.21 10.26 1.42
CA ALA A 102 3.26 11.28 1.25
C ALA A 102 2.93 12.26 0.11
N TYR A 103 2.50 11.75 -1.05
CA TYR A 103 2.08 12.58 -2.18
C TYR A 103 0.87 13.45 -1.84
N HIS A 104 -0.12 12.89 -1.13
CA HIS A 104 -1.29 13.64 -0.66
C HIS A 104 -0.89 14.75 0.34
N ALA A 105 -0.03 14.46 1.31
CA ALA A 105 0.46 15.45 2.27
C ALA A 105 1.19 16.61 1.58
N CYS A 106 2.09 16.30 0.63
CA CYS A 106 2.78 17.30 -0.17
C CYS A 106 1.82 18.12 -1.04
N THR A 107 0.79 17.48 -1.59
CA THR A 107 -0.23 18.16 -2.39
C THR A 107 -1.03 19.15 -1.55
N LYS A 108 -1.38 18.78 -0.30
CA LYS A 108 -2.11 19.67 0.63
C LYS A 108 -1.28 20.82 1.13
N SER A 109 0.00 20.59 1.45
CA SER A 109 0.89 21.64 1.95
C SER A 109 1.46 22.54 0.85
N GLY A 110 1.34 22.13 -0.42
CA GLY A 110 2.03 22.78 -1.54
C GLY A 110 3.54 22.54 -1.55
N ALA A 111 4.06 21.72 -0.62
CA ALA A 111 5.45 21.35 -0.56
C ALA A 111 5.81 20.37 -1.70
N PRO A 112 7.05 20.41 -2.20
CA PRO A 112 7.50 19.47 -3.21
C PRO A 112 7.79 18.10 -2.59
N VAL A 113 7.35 17.01 -3.25
CA VAL A 113 7.60 15.61 -2.80
C VAL A 113 9.10 15.27 -2.87
N VAL A 114 9.79 15.84 -3.85
CA VAL A 114 11.25 15.81 -3.98
C VAL A 114 11.74 17.25 -4.02
N PRO A 115 12.72 17.65 -3.18
CA PRO A 115 13.25 19.02 -3.18
C PRO A 115 13.58 19.52 -4.59
N GLY A 116 13.04 20.68 -4.97
CA GLY A 116 13.26 21.29 -6.29
C GLY A 116 12.32 20.85 -7.42
N THR A 117 11.34 19.98 -7.16
CA THR A 117 10.35 19.56 -8.17
C THR A 117 8.96 20.12 -7.88
N ARG A 118 8.22 20.57 -8.91
CA ARG A 118 6.82 20.97 -8.72
C ARG A 118 5.97 19.71 -8.55
N THR A 119 5.09 19.69 -7.55
CA THR A 119 4.21 18.55 -7.29
C THR A 119 3.26 18.35 -8.47
N ASP A 120 3.50 17.32 -9.27
CA ASP A 120 2.60 16.96 -10.37
C ASP A 120 1.38 16.22 -9.81
N LEU A 121 0.23 16.91 -9.79
CA LEU A 121 -1.04 16.38 -9.31
C LEU A 121 -1.41 15.07 -10.00
N ARG A 122 -1.09 14.90 -11.30
CA ARG A 122 -1.40 13.68 -12.04
C ARG A 122 -0.58 12.52 -11.52
N ARG A 123 0.72 12.73 -11.30
CA ARG A 123 1.61 11.73 -10.73
C ARG A 123 1.20 11.36 -9.29
N ALA A 124 0.82 12.34 -8.48
CA ALA A 124 0.35 12.13 -7.11
C ALA A 124 -0.92 11.28 -7.06
N PHE A 125 -1.89 11.59 -7.93
CA PHE A 125 -3.10 10.79 -8.07
C PHE A 125 -2.81 9.39 -8.61
N GLU A 126 -1.91 9.25 -9.60
CA GLU A 126 -1.51 7.94 -10.12
C GLU A 126 -0.94 7.03 -9.03
N GLN A 127 -0.12 7.55 -8.11
CA GLN A 127 0.37 6.75 -6.96
C GLN A 127 -0.76 6.32 -6.04
N SER A 128 -1.75 7.20 -5.83
CA SER A 128 -2.94 6.87 -5.03
C SER A 128 -3.77 5.77 -5.71
N MET A 129 -3.86 5.77 -7.03
CA MET A 129 -4.53 4.72 -7.80
C MET A 129 -3.76 3.40 -7.82
N LYS A 130 -2.42 3.43 -7.87
CA LYS A 130 -1.59 2.22 -7.69
C LYS A 130 -1.80 1.61 -6.31
N ALA A 131 -1.82 2.44 -5.26
CA ALA A 131 -2.15 1.99 -3.91
C ALA A 131 -3.56 1.38 -3.85
N ALA A 132 -4.56 2.01 -4.50
CA ALA A 132 -5.92 1.48 -4.58
C ALA A 132 -5.97 0.10 -5.26
N PHE A 133 -5.19 -0.10 -6.34
CA PHE A 133 -5.06 -1.38 -7.00
C PHE A 133 -4.47 -2.46 -6.07
N GLU A 134 -3.32 -2.18 -5.46
CA GLU A 134 -2.63 -3.12 -4.57
C GLU A 134 -3.50 -3.49 -3.35
N VAL A 135 -4.14 -2.49 -2.73
CA VAL A 135 -5.07 -2.70 -1.60
C VAL A 135 -6.30 -3.50 -2.04
N GLY A 136 -6.87 -3.19 -3.21
CA GLY A 136 -7.99 -3.93 -3.77
C GLY A 136 -7.67 -5.41 -3.95
N MET A 137 -6.52 -5.70 -4.56
CA MET A 137 -6.01 -7.07 -4.72
C MET A 137 -5.77 -7.77 -3.37
N GLU A 138 -5.19 -7.08 -2.40
CA GLU A 138 -4.97 -7.65 -1.05
C GLU A 138 -6.28 -7.93 -0.32
N CYS A 139 -7.29 -7.07 -0.45
CA CYS A 139 -8.59 -7.24 0.17
C CYS A 139 -9.40 -8.40 -0.44
N GLU A 140 -9.22 -8.68 -1.73
CA GLU A 140 -9.79 -9.85 -2.41
C GLU A 140 -9.09 -11.14 -1.96
N ARG A 141 -7.77 -11.11 -1.75
CA ARG A 141 -7.00 -12.26 -1.23
C ARG A 141 -7.26 -12.52 0.25
N LYS A 142 -7.40 -11.46 1.05
CA LYS A 142 -7.56 -11.49 2.51
C LYS A 142 -8.68 -10.55 2.94
N THR A 143 -9.86 -11.12 3.14
CA THR A 143 -11.07 -10.35 3.53
C THR A 143 -10.90 -9.60 4.86
N GLY A 144 -10.11 -10.14 5.80
CA GLY A 144 -9.81 -9.50 7.08
C GLY A 144 -8.95 -8.23 7.01
N SER A 145 -8.35 -7.93 5.85
CA SER A 145 -7.54 -6.72 5.66
C SER A 145 -8.38 -5.44 5.57
N LYS A 146 -9.68 -5.52 5.25
CA LYS A 146 -10.53 -4.34 4.97
C LYS A 146 -10.63 -3.36 6.14
N ASP A 147 -10.55 -3.86 7.37
CA ASP A 147 -10.65 -3.04 8.58
C ASP A 147 -9.31 -2.42 9.02
N ASN A 148 -8.23 -2.67 8.28
CA ASN A 148 -6.90 -2.17 8.61
C ASN A 148 -6.88 -0.62 8.65
N PRO A 149 -6.37 0.00 9.72
CA PRO A 149 -6.23 1.46 9.84
C PRO A 149 -5.52 2.13 8.65
N LEU A 150 -4.49 1.49 8.07
CA LEU A 150 -3.75 2.02 6.93
C LEU A 150 -4.63 2.08 5.67
N ILE A 151 -5.49 1.08 5.48
CA ILE A 151 -6.48 1.07 4.39
C ILE A 151 -7.49 2.20 4.58
N LYS A 152 -7.95 2.44 5.82
CA LYS A 152 -8.85 3.58 6.11
C LYS A 152 -8.20 4.93 5.82
N GLN A 153 -6.90 5.08 6.06
CA GLN A 153 -6.16 6.29 5.68
C GLN A 153 -6.11 6.46 4.15
N LEU A 154 -5.84 5.40 3.39
CA LEU A 154 -5.92 5.44 1.92
C LEU A 154 -7.33 5.83 1.45
N GLN A 155 -8.38 5.25 2.03
CA GLN A 155 -9.76 5.58 1.70
C GLN A 155 -10.04 7.09 1.87
N ALA A 156 -9.55 7.69 2.96
CA ALA A 156 -9.67 9.13 3.18
C ALA A 156 -8.92 9.96 2.12
N VAL A 157 -7.73 9.51 1.69
CA VAL A 157 -6.97 10.15 0.60
C VAL A 157 -7.73 10.07 -0.73
N LEU A 158 -8.26 8.89 -1.08
CA LEU A 158 -9.03 8.69 -2.31
C LEU A 158 -10.30 9.53 -2.31
N CYS A 159 -10.99 9.63 -1.18
CA CYS A 159 -12.13 10.53 -1.01
C CYS A 159 -11.76 11.98 -1.29
N TRP A 160 -10.64 12.45 -0.73
CA TRP A 160 -10.18 13.81 -0.91
C TRP A 160 -9.86 14.12 -2.38
N TRP A 161 -9.22 13.20 -3.10
CA TRP A 161 -8.98 13.37 -4.54
C TRP A 161 -10.29 13.51 -5.33
N LEU A 162 -11.28 12.67 -5.01
CA LEU A 162 -12.57 12.69 -5.69
C LEU A 162 -13.46 13.86 -5.27
N SER A 163 -13.24 14.48 -4.12
CA SER A 163 -13.99 15.69 -3.71
C SER A 163 -13.32 16.97 -4.20
N GLU A 164 -12.00 17.12 -4.01
CA GLU A 164 -11.28 18.39 -4.22
C GLU A 164 -10.56 18.51 -5.57
N LYS A 165 -10.31 17.40 -6.27
CA LYS A 165 -9.44 17.31 -7.46
C LYS A 165 -10.03 16.40 -8.54
N GLN A 166 -11.32 16.57 -8.78
CA GLN A 166 -12.15 15.74 -9.66
C GLN A 166 -11.61 15.66 -11.09
N GLU A 167 -11.07 16.77 -11.59
CA GLU A 167 -10.47 16.89 -12.91
C GLU A 167 -9.28 15.95 -13.11
N VAL A 168 -8.53 15.67 -12.05
CA VAL A 168 -7.37 14.77 -12.10
C VAL A 168 -7.83 13.31 -12.22
N ALA A 169 -8.91 12.95 -11.52
CA ALA A 169 -9.50 11.62 -11.61
C ALA A 169 -10.07 11.34 -13.01
N VAL A 170 -10.81 12.29 -13.58
CA VAL A 170 -11.32 12.16 -14.96
C VAL A 170 -10.16 12.12 -15.97
N ALA A 171 -9.14 12.96 -15.79
CA ALA A 171 -7.96 12.97 -16.65
C ALA A 171 -7.20 11.63 -16.62
N PHE A 172 -7.15 10.95 -15.48
CA PHE A 172 -6.53 9.64 -15.35
C PHE A 172 -7.22 8.56 -16.20
N VAL A 173 -8.56 8.54 -16.22
CA VAL A 173 -9.32 7.60 -17.06
C VAL A 173 -9.10 7.90 -18.55
N ARG A 174 -9.16 9.17 -18.93
CA ARG A 174 -8.89 9.61 -20.30
C ARG A 174 -7.46 9.33 -20.76
N ASP A 175 -6.49 9.44 -19.85
CA ASP A 175 -5.09 9.09 -20.12
C ASP A 175 -4.93 7.59 -20.39
N ALA A 176 -5.62 6.73 -19.62
CA ALA A 176 -5.64 5.30 -19.90
C ALA A 176 -6.24 4.99 -21.28
N GLN A 177 -7.36 5.64 -21.64
CA GLN A 177 -7.96 5.49 -22.97
C GLN A 177 -7.00 5.93 -24.08
N ARG A 178 -6.37 7.11 -23.96
CA ARG A 178 -5.41 7.60 -24.96
C ARG A 178 -4.23 6.66 -25.13
N ARG A 179 -3.68 6.15 -24.04
CA ARG A 179 -2.56 5.19 -24.04
C ARG A 179 -2.93 3.87 -24.72
N LEU A 180 -4.20 3.46 -24.61
CA LEU A 180 -4.71 2.27 -25.27
C LEU A 180 -4.74 2.43 -26.80
N GLU A 181 -4.93 3.65 -27.30
CA GLU A 181 -4.89 3.98 -28.74
C GLU A 181 -3.46 4.04 -29.31
N GLU A 182 -2.42 4.02 -28.47
CA GLU A 182 -1.01 4.04 -28.91
C GLU A 182 -0.55 2.65 -29.38
N TYR A 183 -0.68 2.43 -30.69
CA TYR A 183 -0.26 1.21 -31.37
C TYR A 183 1.12 1.34 -32.03
N ASP A 184 2.03 0.41 -31.74
CA ASP A 184 3.32 0.30 -32.44
C ASP A 184 3.19 -0.64 -33.63
N MET A 185 3.15 -0.06 -34.82
CA MET A 185 3.11 -0.81 -36.08
C MET A 185 4.34 -1.71 -36.29
N TRP A 186 5.49 -1.40 -35.68
CA TRP A 186 6.72 -2.17 -35.84
C TRP A 186 6.78 -3.38 -34.94
N ARG A 187 6.21 -3.26 -33.74
CA ARG A 187 6.09 -4.37 -32.78
C ARG A 187 4.79 -5.15 -32.95
N MET A 188 3.90 -4.67 -33.83
CA MET A 188 2.54 -5.16 -33.98
C MET A 188 1.87 -5.31 -32.60
N ALA A 189 2.00 -4.29 -31.74
CA ALA A 189 1.55 -4.39 -30.36
C ALA A 189 1.14 -3.03 -29.80
N PHE A 190 0.16 -3.04 -28.90
CA PHE A 190 -0.22 -1.89 -28.08
C PHE A 190 0.86 -1.65 -27.02
N ILE A 191 1.62 -0.55 -27.16
CA ILE A 191 2.81 -0.27 -26.34
C ILE A 191 2.45 -0.24 -24.85
N ASN A 192 1.32 0.39 -24.54
CA ASN A 192 0.89 0.62 -23.16
C ASN A 192 -0.06 -0.46 -22.65
N TRP A 193 -0.28 -1.57 -23.38
CA TRP A 193 -1.18 -2.63 -22.93
C TRP A 193 -0.87 -3.16 -21.53
N PRO A 194 0.39 -3.31 -21.08
CA PRO A 194 0.65 -3.74 -19.70
C PRO A 194 0.15 -2.75 -18.63
N ASP A 195 -0.03 -1.48 -18.98
CA ASP A 195 -0.45 -0.42 -18.04
C ASP A 195 -1.97 -0.25 -17.92
N ILE A 196 -2.72 -0.49 -19.00
CA ILE A 196 -4.18 -0.30 -19.01
C ILE A 196 -4.90 -1.17 -17.98
N PRO A 197 -4.55 -2.45 -17.78
CA PRO A 197 -5.37 -3.34 -17.00
C PRO A 197 -5.31 -3.06 -15.49
N TRP A 198 -4.15 -2.67 -14.95
CA TRP A 198 -4.04 -2.25 -13.55
C TRP A 198 -4.78 -0.92 -13.33
N ARG A 199 -4.71 0.03 -14.28
CA ARG A 199 -5.43 1.32 -14.21
C ARG A 199 -6.93 1.11 -14.17
N ARG A 200 -7.44 0.25 -15.06
CA ARG A 200 -8.87 -0.08 -15.11
C ARG A 200 -9.35 -0.82 -13.86
N SER A 201 -8.51 -1.70 -13.32
CA SER A 201 -8.78 -2.40 -12.05
C SER A 201 -8.80 -1.46 -10.86
N ALA A 202 -7.86 -0.52 -10.79
CA ALA A 202 -7.84 0.52 -9.77
C ALA A 202 -9.17 1.29 -9.74
N ILE A 203 -9.67 1.68 -10.92
CA ILE A 203 -10.98 2.34 -11.08
C ILE A 203 -12.12 1.43 -10.60
N ALA A 204 -12.09 0.13 -10.94
CA ALA A 204 -13.11 -0.82 -10.51
C ALA A 204 -13.14 -1.04 -8.98
N PHE A 205 -12.00 -0.93 -8.31
CA PHE A 205 -11.91 -1.04 -6.85
C PHE A 205 -12.41 0.22 -6.12
N LEU A 206 -12.40 1.40 -6.77
CA LEU A 206 -12.77 2.67 -6.12
C LEU A 206 -14.14 2.62 -5.43
N PRO A 207 -15.24 2.15 -6.07
CA PRO A 207 -16.53 2.10 -5.39
C PRO A 207 -16.49 1.22 -4.13
N GLY A 208 -15.81 0.08 -4.17
CA GLY A 208 -15.68 -0.80 -3.02
C GLY A 208 -14.87 -0.19 -1.87
N LEU A 209 -13.81 0.56 -2.20
CA LEU A 209 -12.95 1.22 -1.22
C LEU A 209 -13.61 2.47 -0.60
N ILE A 210 -14.41 3.22 -1.36
CA ILE A 210 -14.94 4.52 -0.95
C ILE A 210 -16.37 4.44 -0.40
N ARG A 211 -17.11 3.35 -0.63
CA ARG A 211 -18.46 3.15 -0.06
C ARG A 211 -18.50 3.16 1.48
N SER A 212 -17.40 2.84 2.14
CA SER A 212 -17.29 2.90 3.62
C SER A 212 -17.26 4.32 4.17
N THR A 213 -16.93 5.31 3.33
CA THR A 213 -16.75 6.72 3.69
C THR A 213 -17.93 7.55 3.16
N ALA A 214 -19.04 7.52 3.90
CA ALA A 214 -20.36 8.04 3.52
C ALA A 214 -20.42 9.52 3.05
N LYS A 215 -19.37 10.34 3.27
CA LYS A 215 -19.36 11.76 2.92
C LYS A 215 -18.81 12.09 1.53
N ALA A 216 -18.11 11.17 0.86
CA ALA A 216 -17.48 11.43 -0.44
C ALA A 216 -18.39 11.13 -1.64
N TRP A 217 -19.51 10.43 -1.41
CA TRP A 217 -20.41 9.94 -2.46
C TRP A 217 -21.48 10.94 -2.91
N ASP A 218 -21.56 12.13 -2.30
CA ASP A 218 -22.57 13.15 -2.68
C ASP A 218 -22.21 13.93 -3.96
N HIS A 219 -21.03 13.73 -4.54
CA HIS A 219 -20.65 14.32 -5.83
C HIS A 219 -21.06 13.44 -7.01
N VAL A 220 -22.38 13.24 -7.16
CA VAL A 220 -23.01 12.42 -8.23
C VAL A 220 -22.48 12.78 -9.63
N SER A 221 -22.13 14.03 -9.88
CA SER A 221 -21.60 14.50 -11.17
C SER A 221 -20.24 13.91 -11.54
N VAL A 222 -19.37 13.68 -10.55
CA VAL A 222 -18.00 13.18 -10.76
C VAL A 222 -18.01 11.68 -10.99
N LEU A 223 -18.79 10.97 -10.18
CA LEU A 223 -18.98 9.54 -10.34
C LEU A 223 -19.60 9.25 -11.70
N GLY A 224 -20.64 9.99 -12.10
CA GLY A 224 -21.21 9.87 -13.45
C GLY A 224 -20.20 10.16 -14.56
N ALA A 225 -19.31 11.15 -14.38
CA ALA A 225 -18.25 11.43 -15.35
C ALA A 225 -17.20 10.30 -15.42
N ILE A 226 -16.74 9.79 -14.26
CA ILE A 226 -15.81 8.66 -14.19
C ILE A 226 -16.44 7.41 -14.79
N GLU A 227 -17.70 7.10 -14.46
CA GLU A 227 -18.46 5.97 -15.02
C GLU A 227 -18.60 6.09 -16.53
N THR A 228 -18.92 7.29 -17.04
CA THR A 228 -19.02 7.55 -18.48
C THR A 228 -17.69 7.30 -19.20
N GLU A 229 -16.58 7.86 -18.69
CA GLU A 229 -15.26 7.65 -19.30
C GLU A 229 -14.78 6.20 -19.13
N THR A 230 -15.16 5.54 -18.03
CA THR A 230 -14.86 4.12 -17.81
C THR A 230 -15.61 3.24 -18.80
N GLY A 231 -16.87 3.55 -19.11
CA GLY A 231 -17.63 2.85 -20.14
C GLY A 231 -17.05 3.02 -21.53
N ARG A 232 -16.48 4.20 -21.84
CA ARG A 232 -15.74 4.42 -23.10
C ARG A 232 -14.44 3.61 -23.14
N LEU A 233 -13.70 3.57 -22.04
CA LEU A 233 -12.51 2.75 -21.92
C LEU A 233 -12.84 1.26 -22.09
N ASP A 234 -13.93 0.77 -21.48
CA ASP A 234 -14.39 -0.61 -21.64
C ASP A 234 -14.74 -0.93 -23.09
N ALA A 235 -15.46 -0.04 -23.78
CA ALA A 235 -15.78 -0.21 -25.20
C ALA A 235 -14.51 -0.24 -26.07
N ALA A 236 -13.52 0.61 -25.77
CA ALA A 236 -12.24 0.62 -26.49
C ALA A 236 -11.43 -0.67 -26.25
N ILE A 237 -11.38 -1.16 -25.01
CA ILE A 237 -10.75 -2.45 -24.69
C ILE A 237 -11.44 -3.59 -25.45
N GLU A 238 -12.77 -3.58 -25.51
CA GLU A 238 -13.53 -4.62 -26.21
C GLU A 238 -13.30 -4.62 -27.72
N ILE A 239 -13.25 -3.44 -28.35
CA ILE A 239 -12.92 -3.30 -29.78
C ILE A 239 -11.53 -3.90 -30.01
N LEU A 240 -10.54 -3.52 -29.22
CA LEU A 240 -9.18 -4.03 -29.35
C LEU A 240 -9.06 -5.53 -29.08
N ARG A 241 -9.88 -6.07 -28.18
CA ARG A 241 -9.95 -7.52 -27.98
C ARG A 241 -10.46 -8.21 -29.24
N SER A 242 -11.56 -7.70 -29.83
CA SER A 242 -12.13 -8.26 -31.05
C SER A 242 -11.20 -8.17 -32.27
N GLU A 243 -10.33 -7.16 -32.31
CA GLU A 243 -9.29 -7.00 -33.34
C GLU A 243 -8.01 -7.78 -33.01
N GLY A 244 -7.79 -8.06 -31.72
CA GLY A 244 -6.53 -8.51 -31.14
C GLY A 244 -6.45 -10.00 -30.81
N ASP A 245 -7.40 -10.84 -31.25
CA ASP A 245 -7.31 -12.31 -31.15
C ASP A 245 -6.04 -12.89 -31.83
N SER A 246 -5.31 -12.07 -32.60
CA SER A 246 -4.02 -12.39 -33.23
C SER A 246 -2.79 -11.73 -32.57
N LEU A 247 -2.98 -10.93 -31.54
CA LEU A 247 -1.92 -10.22 -30.83
C LEU A 247 -1.65 -10.91 -29.50
N GLU A 248 -0.41 -11.34 -29.28
CA GLU A 248 0.03 -11.86 -27.98
C GLU A 248 -0.02 -10.72 -26.94
N MET A 249 -1.21 -10.48 -26.37
CA MET A 249 -1.46 -9.57 -25.27
C MET A 249 -0.86 -10.17 -23.99
N GLN A 250 0.47 -10.21 -23.93
CA GLN A 250 1.20 -10.94 -22.90
C GLN A 250 1.07 -10.26 -21.52
N ARG A 251 0.64 -11.09 -20.56
CA ARG A 251 0.67 -10.95 -19.09
C ARG A 251 -0.47 -10.16 -18.44
N ILE A 252 -1.51 -10.92 -18.10
CA ILE A 252 -2.49 -10.59 -17.07
C ILE A 252 -1.78 -10.68 -15.69
N PRO A 253 -1.90 -9.67 -14.82
CA PRO A 253 -1.42 -9.77 -13.44
C PRO A 253 -2.06 -10.95 -12.68
N ASP A 254 -1.25 -11.72 -11.97
CA ASP A 254 -1.72 -12.90 -11.24
C ASP A 254 -2.71 -12.56 -10.11
N GLY A 255 -3.82 -13.30 -10.09
CA GLY A 255 -4.81 -13.25 -9.00
C GLY A 255 -5.87 -12.15 -9.13
N LEU A 256 -6.05 -11.58 -10.33
CA LEU A 256 -7.13 -10.63 -10.60
C LEU A 256 -8.53 -11.26 -10.43
N PRO A 257 -9.52 -10.52 -9.88
CA PRO A 257 -10.87 -11.03 -9.72
C PRO A 257 -11.54 -11.38 -11.05
N LYS A 258 -12.34 -12.44 -11.06
CA LYS A 258 -13.15 -12.87 -12.21
C LYS A 258 -14.15 -11.82 -12.68
N SER A 259 -14.53 -10.87 -11.82
CA SER A 259 -15.40 -9.73 -12.12
C SER A 259 -14.74 -8.67 -12.99
N HIS A 260 -13.41 -8.70 -13.11
CA HIS A 260 -12.65 -7.83 -14.01
C HIS A 260 -12.61 -8.50 -15.40
N TRP A 261 -13.80 -8.69 -15.98
CA TRP A 261 -14.07 -9.53 -17.15
C TRP A 261 -13.24 -9.13 -18.39
N TRP A 262 -12.83 -7.87 -18.49
CA TRP A 262 -11.97 -7.34 -19.56
C TRP A 262 -10.55 -7.93 -19.59
N PHE A 263 -10.18 -8.77 -18.61
CA PHE A 263 -8.93 -9.53 -18.61
C PHE A 263 -9.03 -10.94 -19.20
N ARG A 264 -10.23 -11.45 -19.48
CA ARG A 264 -10.36 -12.80 -20.03
C ARG A 264 -10.02 -12.77 -21.52
N LEU A 265 -8.77 -13.09 -21.81
CA LEU A 265 -8.36 -13.76 -23.04
C LEU A 265 -8.59 -15.25 -22.75
N GLU A 266 -9.70 -15.80 -23.23
CA GLU A 266 -9.91 -17.25 -23.25
C GLU A 266 -9.29 -17.84 -24.52
#